data_AF-A0A0G0M4I9-F1
#
_entry.id   AF-A0A0G0M4I9-F1
#
_cell.length_a   1.000
_cell.length_b   1.000
_cell.length_c   1.000
_cell.angle_alpha   90.00
_cell.angle_beta   90.00
_cell.angle_gamma   90.00
#
_symmetry.space_group_name_H-M   'P 1'
#
loop_
_entity.id
_entity.type
_entity.pdbx_description
1 polymer ?
#
loop_
_entity_poly.entity_id
_entity_poly.type
_entity_poly.pdbx_seq_one_letter_code
_entity_poly.pdbx_strand_id
1 'polypeptide(L)'
;MSRKRILILKAILVLFSFTMAIPVNASTLDGKKNELSQIQNQIKDLENGLEEKKSKVNTLNDQIGYYDIAISTVAQEIDLTVLQIEKLQSEIKALNQEIKKTEKKLRQAQDLLKDYLTEIYSQGKTSALEMIVSSNNISEYMNQMEYTETLQEKVNNQVSKIKDIKASLDKNMSRLEEENKKLDEIKIKLTAKKTSLDNTKAEKKKLLDLTLGEEQRYQNLLTASREKEAAAEREIQNIISSLYGRGSIDGGQVSTGAIIGYQGNTGYSTGTHLHFTVFKDGVAVDPLPLLSNGTFNWPLSAFIITQYYGKPNWNAAYSFHNGIDLSAGYGAPIRAAAPGTVVTDSWMPNGYGHYKVVNHGNGYMTLYGHMQQ
;
A
#
# COMPACT_ATOMS: atom_id res chain seq x y z
N MET A 1 -0.73 -23.44 20.98
CA MET A 1 -0.45 -22.89 19.64
C MET A 1 0.98 -22.37 19.59
N SER A 2 1.74 -22.79 18.58
CA SER A 2 3.19 -22.99 18.64
C SER A 2 4.04 -21.72 18.71
N ARG A 3 5.15 -21.80 19.47
CA ARG A 3 6.27 -20.85 19.62
C ARG A 3 7.03 -20.51 18.31
N LYS A 4 6.51 -20.87 17.14
CA LYS A 4 7.17 -20.68 15.83
C LYS A 4 6.88 -19.34 15.13
N ARG A 5 6.00 -18.48 15.69
CA ARG A 5 5.62 -17.19 15.05
C ARG A 5 6.38 -15.95 15.55
N ILE A 6 7.29 -16.08 16.52
CA ILE A 6 8.05 -14.93 17.10
C ILE A 6 9.50 -14.85 16.58
N LEU A 7 9.94 -15.81 15.76
CA LEU A 7 11.33 -15.88 15.28
C LEU A 7 11.63 -15.11 13.98
N ILE A 8 10.63 -14.47 13.34
CA ILE A 8 10.82 -13.72 12.09
C ILE A 8 11.00 -12.20 12.34
N LEU A 9 10.79 -11.71 13.57
CA LEU A 9 10.86 -10.27 13.89
C LEU A 9 12.17 -9.80 14.58
N LYS A 10 13.20 -10.64 14.67
CA LYS A 10 14.48 -10.29 15.34
C LYS A 10 15.74 -10.57 14.49
N ALA A 11 15.62 -10.52 13.17
CA ALA A 11 16.75 -10.76 12.25
C ALA A 11 17.07 -9.58 11.31
N ILE A 12 16.69 -8.34 11.67
CA ILE A 12 17.11 -7.13 10.94
C ILE A 12 17.44 -6.03 11.96
N LEU A 13 18.43 -6.28 12.81
CA LEU A 13 18.98 -5.25 13.71
C LEU A 13 20.49 -5.44 13.89
N VAL A 14 21.16 -5.92 12.83
CA VAL A 14 22.61 -6.02 12.80
C VAL A 14 23.09 -5.54 11.43
N LEU A 15 24.06 -4.62 11.48
CA LEU A 15 24.90 -4.09 10.39
C LEU A 15 24.26 -3.01 9.51
N PHE A 16 24.39 -1.75 9.92
CA PHE A 16 25.37 -0.83 9.31
C PHE A 16 25.37 0.52 10.06
N SER A 17 25.85 0.50 11.29
CA SER A 17 26.37 1.71 11.95
C SER A 17 27.90 1.64 11.84
N PHE A 18 28.42 1.96 10.66
CA PHE A 18 29.85 2.20 10.49
C PHE A 18 30.06 3.68 10.17
N THR A 19 29.96 4.50 11.21
CA THR A 19 30.54 5.84 11.19
C THR A 19 32.04 5.69 11.43
N MET A 20 32.79 5.30 10.40
CA MET A 20 34.23 5.53 10.41
C MET A 20 34.46 6.96 9.89
N ALA A 21 34.69 7.88 10.82
CA ALA A 21 35.41 9.10 10.49
C ALA A 21 36.86 8.71 10.21
N ILE A 22 37.30 8.84 8.96
CA ILE A 22 38.70 8.70 8.57
C ILE A 22 39.16 10.09 8.08
N PRO A 23 40.30 10.61 8.57
CA PRO A 23 40.87 11.84 8.02
C PRO A 23 41.36 11.53 6.59
N VAL A 24 40.62 12.01 5.59
CA VAL A 24 40.99 11.89 4.19
C VAL A 24 42.01 12.98 3.87
N ASN A 25 43.27 12.62 3.65
CA ASN A 25 44.19 13.48 2.91
C ASN A 25 43.73 13.47 1.44
N ALA A 26 42.83 14.40 1.12
CA ALA A 26 41.95 14.42 -0.04
C ALA A 26 42.53 15.11 -1.29
N SER A 27 43.83 15.02 -1.56
CA SER A 27 44.44 15.79 -2.67
C SER A 27 45.00 14.96 -3.83
N THR A 28 44.98 13.62 -3.77
CA THR A 28 45.52 12.78 -4.85
C THR A 28 44.42 12.03 -5.61
N LEU A 29 44.59 11.91 -6.93
CA LEU A 29 43.66 11.25 -7.84
C LEU A 29 43.32 9.81 -7.41
N ASP A 30 44.30 9.07 -6.86
CA ASP A 30 44.10 7.71 -6.40
C ASP A 30 43.24 7.64 -5.12
N GLY A 31 43.36 8.63 -4.23
CA GLY A 31 42.48 8.75 -3.07
C GLY A 31 41.02 8.93 -3.48
N LYS A 32 40.77 9.79 -4.48
CA LYS A 32 39.42 10.04 -5.01
C LYS A 32 38.84 8.87 -5.81
N LYS A 33 39.67 8.13 -6.56
CA LYS A 33 39.26 6.88 -7.22
C LYS A 33 38.84 5.80 -6.22
N ASN A 34 39.56 5.69 -5.10
CA ASN A 34 39.18 4.78 -4.01
C ASN A 34 37.86 5.19 -3.35
N GLU A 35 37.66 6.48 -3.10
CA GLU A 35 36.40 7.03 -2.59
C GLU A 35 35.22 6.73 -3.55
N LEU A 36 35.41 6.94 -4.86
CA LEU A 36 34.41 6.61 -5.89
C LEU A 36 34.06 5.11 -5.90
N SER A 37 35.08 4.23 -5.85
CA SER A 37 34.87 2.78 -5.79
C SER A 37 34.08 2.35 -4.54
N GLN A 38 34.33 2.98 -3.38
CA GLN A 38 33.55 2.74 -2.17
C GLN A 38 32.09 3.19 -2.31
N ILE A 39 31.84 4.36 -2.90
CA ILE A 39 30.49 4.87 -3.17
C ILE A 39 29.74 3.93 -4.13
N GLN A 40 30.40 3.44 -5.18
CA GLN A 40 29.83 2.50 -6.14
C GLN A 40 29.43 1.16 -5.51
N ASN A 41 30.25 0.64 -4.59
CA ASN A 41 29.89 -0.56 -3.83
C ASN A 41 28.69 -0.30 -2.91
N GLN A 42 28.65 0.85 -2.23
CA GLN A 42 27.50 1.23 -1.39
C GLN A 42 26.20 1.37 -2.21
N ILE A 43 26.28 1.93 -3.41
CA ILE A 43 25.14 2.03 -4.34
C ILE A 43 24.64 0.63 -4.71
N LYS A 44 25.55 -0.28 -5.08
CA LYS A 44 25.19 -1.66 -5.44
C LYS A 44 24.49 -2.38 -4.28
N ASP A 45 24.97 -2.21 -3.05
CA ASP A 45 24.33 -2.78 -1.87
C ASP A 45 22.93 -2.18 -1.62
N LEU A 46 22.77 -0.87 -1.82
CA LEU A 46 21.47 -0.19 -1.73
C LEU A 46 20.50 -0.65 -2.81
N GLU A 47 20.96 -0.88 -4.04
CA GLU A 47 20.16 -1.41 -5.15
C GLU A 47 19.67 -2.83 -4.87
N ASN A 48 20.56 -3.71 -4.41
CA ASN A 48 20.21 -5.07 -4.00
C ASN A 48 19.19 -5.06 -2.85
N GLY A 49 19.40 -4.20 -1.85
CA GLY A 49 18.47 -4.04 -0.73
C GLY A 49 17.11 -3.50 -1.17
N LEU A 50 17.06 -2.52 -2.08
CA LEU A 50 15.81 -1.99 -2.63
C LEU A 50 15.03 -3.07 -3.40
N GLU A 51 15.71 -3.90 -4.19
CA GLU A 51 15.07 -4.99 -4.94
C GLU A 51 14.51 -6.06 -4.00
N GLU A 52 15.23 -6.42 -2.94
CA GLU A 52 14.71 -7.31 -1.88
C GLU A 52 13.44 -6.74 -1.24
N LYS A 53 13.41 -5.43 -0.93
CA LYS A 53 12.23 -4.76 -0.36
C LYS A 53 11.05 -4.72 -1.33
N LYS A 54 11.28 -4.45 -2.62
CA LYS A 54 10.24 -4.49 -3.66
C LYS A 54 9.65 -5.90 -3.84
N SER A 55 10.50 -6.93 -3.86
CA SER A 55 10.06 -8.33 -3.89
C SER A 55 9.20 -8.68 -2.66
N LYS A 56 9.57 -8.16 -1.49
CA LYS A 56 8.79 -8.31 -0.27
C LYS A 56 7.45 -7.56 -0.31
N VAL A 57 7.40 -6.35 -0.87
CA VAL A 57 6.15 -5.62 -1.14
C VAL A 57 5.21 -6.47 -2.01
N ASN A 58 5.73 -7.06 -3.09
CA ASN A 58 4.93 -7.93 -3.97
C ASN A 58 4.36 -9.15 -3.22
N THR A 59 5.17 -9.80 -2.39
CA THR A 59 4.71 -10.94 -1.57
C THR A 59 3.69 -10.53 -0.51
N LEU A 60 3.78 -9.29 -0.01
CA LEU A 60 2.87 -8.74 1.00
C LEU A 60 1.58 -8.18 0.40
N ASN A 61 1.53 -7.89 -0.91
CA ASN A 61 0.29 -7.53 -1.60
C ASN A 61 -0.75 -8.66 -1.53
N ASP A 62 -0.31 -9.91 -1.63
CA ASP A 62 -1.21 -11.07 -1.45
C ASP A 62 -1.78 -11.09 -0.02
N GLN A 63 -0.94 -10.83 0.99
CA GLN A 63 -1.37 -10.76 2.39
C GLN A 63 -2.33 -9.60 2.64
N ILE A 64 -2.08 -8.44 2.04
CA ILE A 64 -2.97 -7.28 2.05
C ILE A 64 -4.32 -7.64 1.43
N GLY A 65 -4.33 -8.38 0.32
CA GLY A 65 -5.54 -8.92 -0.30
C GLY A 65 -6.34 -9.82 0.65
N TYR A 66 -5.69 -10.73 1.38
CA TYR A 66 -6.35 -11.54 2.41
C TYR A 66 -6.95 -10.68 3.53
N TYR A 67 -6.23 -9.66 3.99
CA TYR A 67 -6.74 -8.72 4.99
C TYR A 67 -7.95 -7.93 4.49
N ASP A 68 -7.95 -7.52 3.22
CA ASP A 68 -9.08 -6.80 2.60
C ASP A 68 -10.34 -7.66 2.52
N ILE A 69 -10.20 -8.92 2.10
CA ILE A 69 -11.31 -9.87 2.08
C ILE A 69 -11.81 -10.10 3.52
N ALA A 70 -10.92 -10.33 4.49
CA ALA A 70 -11.30 -10.55 5.88
C ALA A 70 -12.04 -9.34 6.50
N ILE A 71 -11.54 -8.12 6.26
CA ILE A 71 -12.15 -6.86 6.71
C ILE A 71 -13.54 -6.70 6.10
N SER A 72 -13.68 -6.95 4.80
CA SER A 72 -14.97 -6.86 4.09
C SER A 72 -15.98 -7.87 4.63
N THR A 73 -15.58 -9.13 4.80
CA THR A 73 -16.44 -10.19 5.34
C THR A 73 -16.92 -9.86 6.75
N VAL A 74 -16.02 -9.46 7.64
CA VAL A 74 -16.38 -9.11 9.03
C VAL A 74 -17.27 -7.86 9.08
N ALA A 75 -17.06 -6.88 8.19
CA ALA A 75 -17.94 -5.71 8.10
C ALA A 75 -19.37 -6.11 7.69
N GLN A 76 -19.53 -6.97 6.68
CA GLN A 76 -20.85 -7.48 6.27
C GLN A 76 -21.53 -8.29 7.38
N GLU A 77 -20.77 -9.09 8.12
CA GLU A 77 -21.31 -9.82 9.27
C GLU A 77 -21.75 -8.89 10.41
N ILE A 78 -21.04 -7.77 10.63
CA ILE A 78 -21.42 -6.73 11.59
C ILE A 78 -22.75 -6.10 11.16
N ASP A 79 -22.89 -5.74 9.89
CA ASP A 79 -24.12 -5.14 9.36
C ASP A 79 -25.31 -6.10 9.52
N LEU A 80 -25.12 -7.38 9.18
CA LEU A 80 -26.15 -8.41 9.40
C LEU A 80 -26.51 -8.54 10.89
N THR A 81 -25.53 -8.48 11.78
CA THR A 81 -25.75 -8.57 13.24
C THR A 81 -26.54 -7.35 13.76
N VAL A 82 -26.28 -6.16 13.21
CA VAL A 82 -27.03 -4.93 13.53
C VAL A 82 -28.49 -5.08 13.09
N LEU A 83 -28.75 -5.57 11.87
CA LEU A 83 -30.11 -5.82 11.40
C LEU A 83 -30.86 -6.85 12.25
N GLN A 84 -30.17 -7.90 12.73
CA GLN A 84 -30.74 -8.87 13.66
C GLN A 84 -31.12 -8.23 15.00
N ILE A 85 -30.28 -7.33 15.52
CA ILE A 85 -30.58 -6.55 16.74
C ILE A 85 -31.82 -5.68 16.53
N GLU A 86 -31.90 -4.93 15.43
CA GLU A 86 -33.04 -4.05 15.14
C GLU A 86 -34.36 -4.82 15.00
N LYS A 87 -34.32 -5.96 14.32
CA LYS A 87 -35.45 -6.88 14.21
C LYS A 87 -35.90 -7.35 15.60
N LEU A 88 -34.97 -7.86 16.40
CA LEU A 88 -35.26 -8.40 17.74
C LEU A 88 -35.79 -7.31 18.69
N GLN A 89 -35.24 -6.10 18.63
CA GLN A 89 -35.76 -4.96 19.39
C GLN A 89 -37.20 -4.60 19.00
N SER A 90 -37.54 -4.70 17.72
CA SER A 90 -38.89 -4.47 17.22
C SER A 90 -39.87 -5.55 17.72
N GLU A 91 -39.44 -6.81 17.72
CA GLU A 91 -40.20 -7.94 18.27
C GLU A 91 -40.42 -7.79 19.80
N ILE A 92 -39.39 -7.41 20.55
CA ILE A 92 -39.47 -7.10 21.99
C ILE A 92 -40.44 -5.93 22.24
N LYS A 93 -40.40 -4.89 21.42
CA LYS A 93 -41.32 -3.75 21.52
C LYS A 93 -42.78 -4.19 21.30
N ALA A 94 -43.03 -5.01 20.29
CA ALA A 94 -44.36 -5.56 20.02
C ALA A 94 -44.86 -6.43 21.17
N LEU A 95 -44.02 -7.34 21.68
CA LEU A 95 -44.35 -8.21 22.81
C LEU A 95 -44.67 -7.42 24.08
N ASN A 96 -43.90 -6.36 24.37
CA ASN A 96 -44.19 -5.45 25.49
C ASN A 96 -45.57 -4.77 25.35
N GLN A 97 -45.98 -4.39 24.13
CA GLN A 97 -47.31 -3.83 23.90
C GLN A 97 -48.41 -4.87 24.10
N GLU A 98 -48.18 -6.12 23.70
CA GLU A 98 -49.12 -7.23 23.96
C GLU A 98 -49.25 -7.51 25.46
N ILE A 99 -48.15 -7.55 26.21
CA ILE A 99 -48.14 -7.71 27.66
C ILE A 99 -49.00 -6.61 28.31
N LYS A 100 -48.77 -5.34 27.98
CA LYS A 100 -49.57 -4.21 28.51
C LYS A 100 -51.06 -4.35 28.21
N LYS A 101 -51.42 -4.81 27.01
CA LYS A 101 -52.83 -5.07 26.63
C LYS A 101 -53.42 -6.21 27.47
N THR A 102 -52.66 -7.28 27.69
CA THR A 102 -53.08 -8.45 28.49
C THR A 102 -53.22 -8.10 29.97
N GLU A 103 -52.31 -7.30 30.54
CA GLU A 103 -52.42 -6.77 31.91
C GLU A 103 -53.67 -5.91 32.09
N LYS A 104 -54.00 -5.06 31.11
CA LYS A 104 -55.25 -4.27 31.14
C LYS A 104 -56.49 -5.18 31.14
N LYS A 105 -56.51 -6.21 30.29
CA LYS A 105 -57.60 -7.20 30.25
C LYS A 105 -57.71 -7.97 31.57
N LEU A 106 -56.57 -8.30 32.19
CA LEU A 106 -56.54 -8.98 33.50
C LEU A 106 -57.19 -8.11 34.58
N ARG A 107 -56.82 -6.83 34.66
CA ARG A 107 -57.42 -5.88 35.62
C ARG A 107 -58.92 -5.76 35.42
N GLN A 108 -59.36 -5.54 34.17
CA GLN A 108 -60.79 -5.48 33.83
C GLN A 108 -61.53 -6.77 34.22
N ALA A 109 -60.88 -7.93 34.07
CA ALA A 109 -61.47 -9.19 34.45
C ALA A 109 -61.56 -9.35 35.98
N GLN A 110 -60.54 -8.92 36.71
CA GLN A 110 -60.52 -8.90 38.17
C GLN A 110 -61.56 -7.94 38.76
N ASP A 111 -61.72 -6.75 38.17
CA ASP A 111 -62.73 -5.76 38.57
C ASP A 111 -64.15 -6.34 38.40
N LEU A 112 -64.45 -6.96 37.26
CA LEU A 112 -65.75 -7.58 37.04
C LEU A 112 -66.02 -8.75 38.00
N LEU A 113 -64.99 -9.55 38.33
CA LEU A 113 -65.12 -10.59 39.34
C LEU A 113 -65.43 -9.99 40.72
N LYS A 114 -64.77 -8.90 41.09
CA LYS A 114 -65.05 -8.16 42.34
C LYS A 114 -66.49 -7.66 42.38
N ASP A 115 -67.02 -7.15 41.27
CA ASP A 115 -68.41 -6.70 41.17
C ASP A 115 -69.39 -7.87 41.40
N TYR A 116 -69.17 -9.02 40.75
CA TYR A 116 -70.00 -10.23 40.98
C TYR A 116 -69.96 -10.71 42.44
N LEU A 117 -68.77 -10.72 43.07
CA LEU A 117 -68.63 -11.13 44.47
C LEU A 117 -69.30 -10.14 45.43
N THR A 118 -69.25 -8.84 45.10
CA THR A 118 -69.92 -7.79 45.88
C THR A 118 -71.43 -7.93 45.80
N GLU A 119 -71.96 -8.24 44.61
CA GLU A 119 -73.39 -8.52 44.39
C GLU A 119 -73.85 -9.73 45.24
N ILE A 120 -73.15 -10.87 45.16
CA ILE A 120 -73.44 -12.06 45.99
C ILE A 120 -73.45 -11.71 47.48
N TYR A 121 -72.43 -10.98 47.96
CA TYR A 121 -72.31 -10.61 49.37
C TYR A 121 -73.42 -9.66 49.83
N SER A 122 -73.84 -8.73 48.97
CA SER A 122 -74.91 -7.77 49.26
C SER A 122 -76.29 -8.43 49.38
N GLN A 123 -76.52 -9.53 48.64
CA GLN A 123 -77.76 -10.30 48.69
C GLN A 123 -77.76 -11.37 49.82
N GLY A 124 -76.58 -11.81 50.27
CA GLY A 124 -76.38 -12.92 51.21
C GLY A 124 -76.64 -12.64 52.71
N LYS A 125 -77.52 -11.69 53.07
CA LYS A 125 -77.88 -11.41 54.48
C LYS A 125 -79.25 -11.96 54.93
N THR A 126 -79.93 -12.78 54.12
CA THR A 126 -81.16 -13.46 54.57
C THR A 126 -81.03 -14.97 54.39
N SER A 127 -81.31 -15.70 55.47
CA SER A 127 -81.26 -17.18 55.47
C SER A 127 -82.33 -17.74 54.51
N ALA A 128 -82.06 -18.85 53.83
CA ALA A 128 -83.03 -19.51 52.94
C ALA A 128 -84.38 -19.82 53.65
N LEU A 129 -84.34 -20.05 54.96
CA LEU A 129 -85.52 -20.21 55.82
C LEU A 129 -86.27 -18.89 56.06
N GLU A 130 -85.58 -17.76 56.13
CA GLU A 130 -86.15 -16.41 56.27
C GLU A 130 -86.81 -15.92 54.96
N MET A 131 -86.26 -16.30 53.81
CA MET A 131 -86.78 -15.94 52.48
C MET A 131 -88.05 -16.70 52.09
N ILE A 132 -88.13 -18.00 52.43
CA ILE A 132 -89.35 -18.81 52.20
C ILE A 132 -90.51 -18.29 53.06
N VAL A 133 -90.20 -17.75 54.24
CA VAL A 133 -91.21 -17.21 55.19
C VAL A 133 -91.60 -15.76 54.84
N SER A 134 -90.77 -15.01 54.11
CA SER A 134 -91.02 -13.59 53.78
C SER A 134 -91.53 -13.32 52.35
N SER A 135 -91.43 -14.27 51.42
CA SER A 135 -91.88 -14.09 50.03
C SER A 135 -93.19 -14.85 49.75
N ASN A 136 -94.28 -14.12 49.47
CA ASN A 136 -95.60 -14.69 49.18
C ASN A 136 -95.74 -15.27 47.75
N ASN A 137 -94.64 -15.62 47.06
CA ASN A 137 -94.69 -16.15 45.69
C ASN A 137 -93.49 -17.07 45.39
N ILE A 138 -93.76 -18.37 45.16
CA ILE A 138 -92.76 -19.38 44.77
C ILE A 138 -92.01 -18.98 43.49
N SER A 139 -92.64 -18.22 42.60
CA SER A 139 -91.99 -17.71 41.37
C SER A 139 -90.86 -16.74 41.67
N GLU A 140 -90.98 -15.93 42.73
CA GLU A 140 -89.97 -14.95 43.13
C GLU A 140 -88.77 -15.65 43.77
N TYR A 141 -89.02 -16.68 44.59
CA TYR A 141 -87.98 -17.59 45.10
C TYR A 141 -87.25 -18.35 43.98
N MET A 142 -87.97 -18.90 42.98
CA MET A 142 -87.37 -19.62 41.85
C MET A 142 -86.53 -18.69 40.96
N ASN A 143 -87.01 -17.48 40.68
CA ASN A 143 -86.23 -16.46 39.96
C ASN A 143 -84.96 -16.08 40.73
N GLN A 144 -85.02 -16.02 42.07
CA GLN A 144 -83.88 -15.68 42.90
C GLN A 144 -82.88 -16.84 43.05
N MET A 145 -83.37 -18.08 42.99
CA MET A 145 -82.55 -19.30 42.93
C MET A 145 -81.84 -19.43 41.58
N GLU A 146 -82.55 -19.22 40.47
CA GLU A 146 -81.97 -19.14 39.11
C GLU A 146 -80.99 -17.96 38.99
N TYR A 147 -81.32 -16.82 39.59
CA TYR A 147 -80.42 -15.66 39.66
C TYR A 147 -79.13 -15.98 40.43
N THR A 148 -79.22 -16.73 41.53
CA THR A 148 -78.04 -17.12 42.32
C THR A 148 -77.18 -18.16 41.60
N GLU A 149 -77.79 -19.16 40.95
CA GLU A 149 -77.08 -20.15 40.12
C GLU A 149 -76.37 -19.50 38.93
N THR A 150 -77.06 -18.61 38.22
CA THR A 150 -76.47 -17.87 37.08
C THR A 150 -75.34 -16.93 37.52
N LEU A 151 -75.43 -16.34 38.72
CA LEU A 151 -74.36 -15.51 39.27
C LEU A 151 -73.13 -16.33 39.70
N GLN A 152 -73.35 -17.51 40.27
CA GLN A 152 -72.28 -18.47 40.58
C GLN A 152 -71.57 -18.96 39.30
N GLU A 153 -72.32 -19.22 38.23
CA GLU A 153 -71.77 -19.58 36.92
C GLU A 153 -70.90 -18.44 36.35
N LYS A 154 -71.39 -17.19 36.40
CA LYS A 154 -70.62 -16.00 35.99
C LYS A 154 -69.30 -15.85 36.75
N VAL A 155 -69.30 -16.10 38.06
CA VAL A 155 -68.08 -16.11 38.88
C VAL A 155 -67.10 -17.18 38.42
N ASN A 156 -67.56 -18.43 38.26
CA ASN A 156 -66.71 -19.54 37.83
C ASN A 156 -66.09 -19.28 36.44
N ASN A 157 -66.91 -18.83 35.49
CA ASN A 157 -66.46 -18.48 34.14
C ASN A 157 -65.42 -17.34 34.17
N GLN A 158 -65.63 -16.34 35.02
CA GLN A 158 -64.71 -15.22 35.16
C GLN A 158 -63.38 -15.61 35.81
N VAL A 159 -63.41 -16.48 36.83
CA VAL A 159 -62.20 -17.06 37.44
C VAL A 159 -61.40 -17.86 36.41
N SER A 160 -62.06 -18.69 35.58
CA SER A 160 -61.38 -19.42 34.50
C SER A 160 -60.72 -18.47 33.51
N LYS A 161 -61.45 -17.42 33.09
CA LYS A 161 -60.91 -16.41 32.16
C LYS A 161 -59.69 -15.68 32.74
N ILE A 162 -59.72 -15.33 34.03
CA ILE A 162 -58.57 -14.74 34.74
C ILE A 162 -57.38 -15.70 34.74
N LYS A 163 -57.62 -16.99 35.01
CA LYS A 163 -56.58 -18.03 34.99
C LYS A 163 -55.91 -18.12 33.61
N ASP A 164 -56.70 -18.14 32.54
CA ASP A 164 -56.19 -18.24 31.16
C ASP A 164 -55.41 -16.98 30.74
N ILE A 165 -55.92 -15.79 31.07
CA ILE A 165 -55.22 -14.51 30.83
C ILE A 165 -53.89 -14.49 31.58
N LYS A 166 -53.86 -14.93 32.84
CA LYS A 166 -52.65 -14.98 33.66
C LYS A 166 -51.63 -15.96 33.08
N ALA A 167 -52.06 -17.15 32.67
CA ALA A 167 -51.17 -18.13 32.03
C ALA A 167 -50.57 -17.59 30.72
N SER A 168 -51.35 -16.88 29.90
CA SER A 168 -50.84 -16.22 28.69
C SER A 168 -49.88 -15.07 29.01
N LEU A 169 -50.14 -14.30 30.08
CA LEU A 169 -49.27 -13.23 30.55
C LEU A 169 -47.92 -13.79 30.99
N ASP A 170 -47.93 -14.82 31.83
CA ASP A 170 -46.72 -15.49 32.34
C ASP A 170 -45.86 -16.03 31.18
N LYS A 171 -46.49 -16.69 30.19
CA LYS A 171 -45.80 -17.16 28.97
C LYS A 171 -45.14 -16.02 28.19
N ASN A 172 -45.82 -14.89 28.03
CA ASN A 172 -45.29 -13.73 27.32
C ASN A 172 -44.16 -13.06 28.09
N MET A 173 -44.24 -12.98 29.43
CA MET A 173 -43.16 -12.47 30.27
C MET A 173 -41.91 -13.36 30.18
N SER A 174 -42.05 -14.68 30.24
CA SER A 174 -40.91 -15.60 30.07
C SER A 174 -40.28 -15.48 28.68
N ARG A 175 -41.10 -15.36 27.63
CA ARG A 175 -40.60 -15.10 26.27
C ARG A 175 -39.86 -13.75 26.20
N LEU A 176 -40.37 -12.70 26.84
CA LEU A 176 -39.72 -11.39 26.88
C LEU A 176 -38.34 -11.46 27.54
N GLU A 177 -38.22 -12.20 28.64
CA GLU A 177 -36.95 -12.43 29.32
C GLU A 177 -35.96 -13.17 28.42
N GLU A 178 -36.40 -14.21 27.72
CA GLU A 178 -35.58 -14.97 26.78
C GLU A 178 -35.09 -14.11 25.59
N GLU A 179 -35.97 -13.30 25.00
CA GLU A 179 -35.63 -12.42 23.88
C GLU A 179 -34.67 -11.29 24.32
N ASN A 180 -34.83 -10.74 25.53
CA ASN A 180 -33.85 -9.77 26.07
C ASN A 180 -32.48 -10.41 26.29
N LYS A 181 -32.42 -11.65 26.79
CA LYS A 181 -31.15 -12.38 26.93
C LYS A 181 -30.47 -12.61 25.58
N LYS A 182 -31.22 -13.03 24.55
CA LYS A 182 -30.71 -13.17 23.18
C LYS A 182 -30.17 -11.83 22.64
N LEU A 183 -30.88 -10.73 22.90
CA LEU A 183 -30.46 -9.39 22.49
C LEU A 183 -29.11 -9.01 23.12
N ASP A 184 -28.93 -9.25 24.41
CA ASP A 184 -27.68 -8.97 25.12
C ASP A 184 -26.52 -9.82 24.59
N GLU A 185 -26.76 -11.12 24.36
CA GLU A 185 -25.77 -12.02 23.77
C GLU A 185 -25.32 -11.56 22.37
N ILE A 186 -26.26 -11.13 21.52
CA ILE A 186 -25.94 -10.64 20.17
C ILE A 186 -25.16 -9.30 20.25
N LYS A 187 -25.50 -8.40 21.18
CA LYS A 187 -24.75 -7.14 21.39
C LYS A 187 -23.32 -7.38 21.87
N ILE A 188 -23.10 -8.38 22.72
CA ILE A 188 -21.76 -8.79 23.15
C ILE A 188 -20.96 -9.31 21.95
N LYS A 189 -21.55 -10.18 21.12
CA LYS A 189 -20.91 -10.68 19.89
C LYS A 189 -20.60 -9.55 18.91
N LEU A 190 -21.50 -8.59 18.73
CA LEU A 190 -21.29 -7.41 17.89
C LEU A 190 -20.07 -6.60 18.36
N THR A 191 -19.98 -6.34 19.66
CA THR A 191 -18.84 -5.61 20.25
C THR A 191 -17.53 -6.35 20.01
N ALA A 192 -17.50 -7.67 20.23
CA ALA A 192 -16.33 -8.49 19.96
C ALA A 192 -15.91 -8.46 18.48
N LYS A 193 -16.86 -8.54 17.54
CA LYS A 193 -16.59 -8.42 16.10
C LYS A 193 -16.01 -7.06 15.72
N LYS A 194 -16.56 -5.97 16.26
CA LYS A 194 -16.04 -4.60 16.04
C LYS A 194 -14.60 -4.47 16.53
N THR A 195 -14.30 -4.93 17.75
CA THR A 195 -12.93 -4.92 18.29
C THR A 195 -11.98 -5.75 17.43
N SER A 196 -12.40 -6.93 16.97
CA SER A 196 -11.59 -7.76 16.09
C SER A 196 -11.32 -7.05 14.75
N LEU A 197 -12.33 -6.41 14.16
CA LEU A 197 -12.20 -5.67 12.91
C LEU A 197 -11.19 -4.52 13.04
N ASP A 198 -11.27 -3.75 14.12
CA ASP A 198 -10.36 -2.63 14.38
C ASP A 198 -8.91 -3.12 14.56
N ASN A 199 -8.72 -4.23 15.28
CA ASN A 199 -7.41 -4.87 15.42
C ASN A 199 -6.86 -5.33 14.06
N THR A 200 -7.68 -5.98 13.24
CA THR A 200 -7.29 -6.44 11.89
C THR A 200 -6.90 -5.25 11.00
N LYS A 201 -7.67 -4.15 11.03
CA LYS A 201 -7.33 -2.91 10.30
C LYS A 201 -6.00 -2.31 10.79
N ALA A 202 -5.75 -2.33 12.10
CA ALA A 202 -4.50 -1.82 12.67
C ALA A 202 -3.30 -2.69 12.29
N GLU A 203 -3.43 -4.02 12.26
CA GLU A 203 -2.39 -4.94 11.78
C GLU A 203 -2.08 -4.71 10.30
N LYS A 204 -3.10 -4.60 9.45
CA LYS A 204 -2.95 -4.26 8.04
C LYS A 204 -2.18 -2.94 7.86
N LYS A 205 -2.52 -1.92 8.64
CA LYS A 205 -1.84 -0.62 8.57
C LYS A 205 -0.37 -0.73 8.97
N LYS A 206 -0.05 -1.44 10.05
CA LYS A 206 1.35 -1.66 10.47
C LYS A 206 2.19 -2.33 9.38
N LEU A 207 1.61 -3.28 8.65
CA LEU A 207 2.28 -3.96 7.55
C LEU A 207 2.57 -3.00 6.39
N LEU A 208 1.61 -2.14 6.03
CA LEU A 208 1.76 -1.10 4.99
C LEU A 208 2.80 -0.04 5.37
N ASP A 209 2.79 0.42 6.63
CA ASP A 209 3.72 1.44 7.10
C ASP A 209 5.17 0.91 7.08
N LEU A 210 5.37 -0.37 7.45
CA LEU A 210 6.68 -1.02 7.43
C LEU A 210 7.23 -1.11 6.00
N THR A 211 6.39 -1.46 5.01
CA THR A 211 6.86 -1.70 3.64
C THR A 211 7.09 -0.41 2.86
N LEU A 212 6.14 0.51 2.88
CA LEU A 212 6.23 1.77 2.12
C LEU A 212 7.26 2.72 2.71
N GLY A 213 7.39 2.76 4.04
CA GLY A 213 8.38 3.59 4.72
C GLY A 213 9.82 3.15 4.48
N GLU A 214 10.06 1.83 4.45
CA GLU A 214 11.39 1.28 4.15
C GLU A 214 11.79 1.51 2.68
N GLU A 215 10.88 1.30 1.73
CA GLU A 215 11.16 1.55 0.31
C GLU A 215 11.54 3.01 0.06
N GLN A 216 10.74 3.97 0.56
CA GLN A 216 11.01 5.40 0.41
C GLN A 216 12.37 5.79 1.01
N ARG A 217 12.74 5.22 2.17
CA ARG A 217 14.04 5.46 2.79
C ARG A 217 15.19 4.98 1.90
N TYR A 218 15.07 3.80 1.31
CA TYR A 218 16.10 3.26 0.40
C TYR A 218 16.22 4.09 -0.88
N GLN A 219 15.11 4.54 -1.47
CA GLN A 219 15.12 5.43 -2.62
C GLN A 219 15.81 6.77 -2.32
N ASN A 220 15.55 7.36 -1.14
CA ASN A 220 16.21 8.59 -0.71
C ASN A 220 17.73 8.39 -0.50
N LEU A 221 18.13 7.29 0.14
CA LEU A 221 19.54 6.95 0.33
C LEU A 221 20.26 6.71 -1.01
N LEU A 222 19.62 6.02 -1.96
CA LEU A 222 20.16 5.78 -3.28
C LEU A 222 20.37 7.10 -4.04
N THR A 223 19.39 8.01 -3.99
CA THR A 223 19.47 9.33 -4.60
C THR A 223 20.66 10.13 -4.03
N ALA A 224 20.76 10.21 -2.70
CA ALA A 224 21.86 10.91 -2.04
C ALA A 224 23.25 10.29 -2.35
N SER A 225 23.32 8.95 -2.48
CA SER A 225 24.57 8.26 -2.86
C SER A 225 24.95 8.53 -4.31
N ARG A 226 23.98 8.59 -5.24
CA ARG A 226 24.22 8.95 -6.66
C ARG A 226 24.67 10.41 -6.82
N GLU A 227 24.17 11.32 -5.99
CA GLU A 227 24.65 12.71 -5.96
C GLU A 227 26.11 12.81 -5.50
N LYS A 228 26.50 12.01 -4.49
CA LYS A 228 27.91 11.91 -4.04
C LYS A 228 28.82 11.31 -5.10
N GLU A 229 28.36 10.27 -5.80
CA GLU A 229 29.07 9.68 -6.95
C GLU A 229 29.36 10.75 -8.01
N ALA A 230 28.33 11.48 -8.45
CA ALA A 230 28.46 12.55 -9.45
C ALA A 230 29.34 13.73 -8.96
N ALA A 231 29.36 14.02 -7.65
CA ALA A 231 30.27 15.02 -7.08
C ALA A 231 31.72 14.54 -7.09
N ALA A 232 31.98 13.29 -6.69
CA ALA A 232 33.31 12.69 -6.72
C ALA A 232 33.85 12.58 -8.15
N GLU A 233 33.00 12.22 -9.13
CA GLU A 233 33.36 12.22 -10.54
C GLU A 233 33.72 13.61 -11.05
N ARG A 234 32.93 14.65 -10.73
CA ARG A 234 33.25 16.04 -11.07
C ARG A 234 34.58 16.49 -10.48
N GLU A 235 34.86 16.12 -9.23
CA GLU A 235 36.13 16.44 -8.56
C GLU A 235 37.30 15.71 -9.21
N ILE A 236 37.15 14.43 -9.56
CA ILE A 236 38.13 13.67 -10.34
C ILE A 236 38.37 14.35 -11.69
N GLN A 237 37.32 14.79 -12.39
CA GLN A 237 37.45 15.52 -13.66
C GLN A 237 38.15 16.88 -13.49
N ASN A 238 37.93 17.59 -12.38
CA ASN A 238 38.63 18.83 -12.07
C ASN A 238 40.10 18.59 -11.70
N ILE A 239 40.41 17.52 -10.97
CA ILE A 239 41.80 17.10 -10.66
C ILE A 239 42.50 16.70 -11.96
N ILE A 240 41.86 15.89 -12.80
CA ILE A 240 42.34 15.57 -14.16
C ILE A 240 42.57 16.86 -14.94
N SER A 241 41.58 17.73 -15.06
CA SER A 241 41.67 19.00 -15.81
C SER A 241 42.73 19.95 -15.25
N SER A 242 43.02 19.92 -13.95
CA SER A 242 44.09 20.74 -13.35
C SER A 242 45.48 20.11 -13.48
N LEU A 243 45.58 18.77 -13.52
CA LEU A 243 46.81 18.03 -13.86
C LEU A 243 47.15 18.18 -15.35
N TYR A 244 46.15 18.13 -16.23
CA TYR A 244 46.30 18.29 -17.69
C TYR A 244 46.30 19.77 -18.12
N GLY A 245 45.73 20.68 -17.33
CA GLY A 245 45.80 22.14 -17.53
C GLY A 245 47.20 22.73 -17.31
N ARG A 246 48.15 21.92 -16.82
CA ARG A 246 49.57 22.27 -16.72
C ARG A 246 50.44 21.60 -17.79
N GLY A 247 49.83 20.86 -18.71
CA GLY A 247 50.47 20.21 -19.83
C GLY A 247 49.71 20.49 -21.12
N SER A 248 49.91 21.69 -21.68
CA SER A 248 49.71 21.92 -23.11
C SER A 248 50.56 20.91 -23.89
N ILE A 249 49.99 19.78 -24.26
CA ILE A 249 50.33 19.16 -25.53
C ILE A 249 49.48 19.89 -26.56
N ASP A 250 50.08 20.91 -27.14
CA ASP A 250 49.58 21.60 -28.33
C ASP A 250 49.46 20.57 -29.45
N GLY A 251 48.30 19.91 -29.54
CA GLY A 251 47.96 19.04 -30.67
C GLY A 251 47.62 19.85 -31.93
N GLY A 252 47.79 21.17 -31.89
CA GLY A 252 47.56 22.09 -32.99
C GLY A 252 46.09 22.43 -33.23
N GLN A 253 45.88 23.51 -33.99
CA GLN A 253 44.58 23.81 -34.58
C GLN A 253 44.32 22.86 -35.74
N VAL A 254 43.10 22.32 -35.81
CA VAL A 254 42.63 21.48 -36.91
C VAL A 254 41.50 22.17 -37.65
N SER A 255 41.54 22.12 -38.97
CA SER A 255 40.43 22.55 -39.83
C SER A 255 39.44 21.41 -40.02
N THR A 256 38.18 21.72 -40.36
CA THR A 256 37.19 20.69 -40.74
C THR A 256 37.74 19.79 -41.83
N GLY A 257 37.57 18.47 -41.68
CA GLY A 257 38.01 17.49 -42.68
C GLY A 257 39.50 17.13 -42.61
N ALA A 258 40.30 17.82 -41.79
CA ALA A 258 41.70 17.49 -41.55
C ALA A 258 41.80 16.07 -40.96
N ILE A 259 42.75 15.28 -41.45
CA ILE A 259 43.00 13.93 -40.93
C ILE A 259 43.62 14.07 -39.55
N ILE A 260 42.97 13.50 -38.54
CA ILE A 260 43.39 13.55 -37.13
C ILE A 260 43.81 12.18 -36.59
N GLY A 261 43.65 11.13 -37.39
CA GLY A 261 44.23 9.80 -37.17
C GLY A 261 43.54 8.74 -38.03
N TYR A 262 43.64 7.48 -37.63
CA TYR A 262 43.15 6.35 -38.41
C TYR A 262 42.34 5.38 -37.53
N GLN A 263 41.31 4.78 -38.10
CA GLN A 263 40.42 3.85 -37.41
C GLN A 263 41.20 2.59 -36.99
N GLY A 264 41.11 2.25 -35.71
CA GLY A 264 41.81 1.11 -35.12
C GLY A 264 40.85 0.12 -34.46
N ASN A 265 41.40 -0.61 -33.50
CA ASN A 265 40.65 -1.52 -32.63
C ASN A 265 41.34 -1.57 -31.27
N THR A 266 41.44 -0.42 -30.62
CA THR A 266 42.21 -0.27 -29.38
C THR A 266 41.31 0.06 -28.19
N GLY A 267 41.74 -0.25 -26.97
CA GLY A 267 40.92 -0.07 -25.77
C GLY A 267 39.82 -1.12 -25.63
N TYR A 268 38.67 -0.72 -25.07
CA TYR A 268 37.51 -1.58 -24.87
C TYR A 268 36.64 -1.61 -26.13
N SER A 269 37.11 -2.33 -27.14
CA SER A 269 36.45 -2.47 -28.44
C SER A 269 36.39 -3.94 -28.86
N THR A 270 35.26 -4.37 -29.42
CA THR A 270 35.01 -5.75 -29.86
C THR A 270 35.29 -5.97 -31.36
N GLY A 271 35.59 -4.90 -32.10
CA GLY A 271 35.84 -4.95 -33.54
C GLY A 271 36.27 -3.60 -34.08
N THR A 272 36.77 -3.54 -35.31
CA THR A 272 37.29 -2.28 -35.87
C THR A 272 36.17 -1.26 -36.11
N HIS A 273 36.16 -0.18 -35.32
CA HIS A 273 35.23 0.94 -35.44
C HIS A 273 35.83 2.23 -34.85
N LEU A 274 35.26 3.38 -35.20
CA LEU A 274 35.46 4.67 -34.56
C LEU A 274 34.31 4.90 -33.59
N HIS A 275 34.61 5.10 -32.31
CA HIS A 275 33.64 5.62 -31.36
C HIS A 275 33.65 7.16 -31.42
N PHE A 276 32.53 7.76 -31.81
CA PHE A 276 32.40 9.21 -31.98
C PHE A 276 31.36 9.79 -31.02
N THR A 277 31.81 10.68 -30.13
CA THR A 277 30.92 11.38 -29.19
C THR A 277 30.96 12.88 -29.44
N VAL A 278 29.79 13.53 -29.36
CA VAL A 278 29.68 15.00 -29.30
C VAL A 278 29.26 15.39 -27.89
N PHE A 279 30.00 16.32 -27.29
CA PHE A 279 29.65 16.95 -26.03
C PHE A 279 29.13 18.36 -26.28
N LYS A 280 28.08 18.74 -25.56
CA LYS A 280 27.59 20.11 -25.45
C LYS A 280 27.55 20.50 -23.97
N ASP A 281 28.34 21.52 -23.63
CA ASP A 281 28.48 22.05 -22.26
C ASP A 281 28.86 20.95 -21.24
N GLY A 282 29.70 20.01 -21.68
CA GLY A 282 30.21 18.90 -20.86
C GLY A 282 29.32 17.65 -20.82
N VAL A 283 28.14 17.67 -21.44
CA VAL A 283 27.21 16.53 -21.49
C VAL A 283 27.25 15.88 -22.88
N ALA A 284 27.35 14.56 -22.94
CA ALA A 284 27.28 13.81 -24.19
C ALA A 284 25.87 13.91 -24.79
N VAL A 285 25.77 14.36 -26.03
CA VAL A 285 24.50 14.49 -26.78
C VAL A 285 24.50 13.57 -27.98
N ASP A 286 23.32 13.21 -28.48
CA ASP A 286 23.19 12.42 -29.70
C ASP A 286 23.91 13.13 -30.87
N PRO A 287 24.97 12.54 -31.45
CA PRO A 287 25.68 13.14 -32.58
C PRO A 287 24.84 13.19 -33.86
N LEU A 288 23.88 12.27 -34.02
CA LEU A 288 23.21 12.03 -35.31
C LEU A 288 22.45 13.26 -35.84
N PRO A 289 21.66 14.01 -35.03
CA PRO A 289 21.03 15.24 -35.49
C PRO A 289 22.03 16.31 -35.92
N LEU A 290 23.16 16.44 -35.22
CA LEU A 290 24.19 17.46 -35.48
C LEU A 290 25.05 17.14 -36.71
N LEU A 291 25.20 15.85 -37.02
CA LEU A 291 25.84 15.38 -38.24
C LEU A 291 24.90 15.52 -39.44
N SER A 292 23.61 15.21 -39.25
CA SER A 292 22.62 15.22 -40.33
C SER A 292 22.23 16.63 -40.77
N ASN A 293 22.25 17.60 -39.86
CA ASN A 293 21.92 18.99 -40.16
C ASN A 293 23.15 19.84 -40.60
N GLY A 294 24.33 19.23 -40.70
CA GLY A 294 25.56 19.89 -41.12
C GLY A 294 26.25 20.76 -40.06
N THR A 295 25.85 20.68 -38.78
CA THR A 295 26.57 21.36 -37.68
C THR A 295 27.97 20.77 -37.52
N PHE A 296 28.10 19.45 -37.71
CA PHE A 296 29.35 18.72 -37.77
C PHE A 296 29.44 17.91 -39.06
N ASN A 297 30.63 17.80 -39.62
CA ASN A 297 30.91 16.88 -40.71
C ASN A 297 31.09 15.46 -40.19
N TRP A 298 30.69 14.48 -41.00
CA TRP A 298 30.99 13.09 -40.74
C TRP A 298 32.51 12.87 -40.63
N PRO A 299 32.98 12.17 -39.58
CA PRO A 299 34.41 11.95 -39.37
C PRO A 299 35.00 10.88 -40.31
N LEU A 300 34.15 10.15 -41.05
CA LEU A 300 34.52 9.13 -42.03
C LEU A 300 33.77 9.36 -43.35
N SER A 301 34.39 9.05 -44.48
CA SER A 301 33.82 9.31 -45.82
C SER A 301 32.94 8.17 -46.35
N ALA A 302 33.15 6.94 -45.90
CA ALA A 302 32.33 5.77 -46.23
C ALA A 302 32.31 4.85 -45.01
N PHE A 303 31.15 4.59 -44.44
CA PHE A 303 31.02 3.88 -43.16
C PHE A 303 29.66 3.20 -43.05
N ILE A 304 29.58 2.25 -42.12
CA ILE A 304 28.33 1.70 -41.58
C ILE A 304 28.24 2.11 -40.11
N ILE A 305 27.06 2.56 -39.68
CA ILE A 305 26.80 2.78 -38.25
C ILE A 305 26.59 1.41 -37.60
N THR A 306 27.50 1.01 -36.72
CA THR A 306 27.43 -0.28 -36.00
C THR A 306 26.67 -0.16 -34.69
N GLN A 307 26.63 1.04 -34.08
CA GLN A 307 25.87 1.31 -32.87
C GLN A 307 25.43 2.77 -32.80
N TYR A 308 24.18 3.02 -32.39
CA TYR A 308 23.63 4.36 -32.20
C TYR A 308 23.82 4.85 -30.77
N TYR A 309 23.64 6.16 -30.56
CA TYR A 309 23.58 6.79 -29.26
C TYR A 309 22.35 6.29 -28.48
N GLY A 310 22.51 6.10 -27.17
CA GLY A 310 21.44 5.65 -26.27
C GLY A 310 21.50 4.16 -25.92
N LYS A 311 20.36 3.59 -25.55
CA LYS A 311 20.27 2.18 -25.16
C LYS A 311 20.15 1.29 -26.41
N PRO A 312 20.88 0.16 -26.50
CA PRO A 312 20.71 -0.77 -27.61
C PRO A 312 19.28 -1.34 -27.64
N ASN A 313 18.73 -1.51 -28.85
CA ASN A 313 17.35 -2.00 -29.08
C ASN A 313 17.14 -3.50 -28.76
N TRP A 314 18.11 -4.16 -28.13
CA TRP A 314 18.04 -5.57 -27.76
C TRP A 314 18.13 -5.69 -26.24
N ASN A 315 17.30 -6.57 -25.69
CA ASN A 315 16.97 -6.68 -24.27
C ASN A 315 18.12 -7.27 -23.41
N ALA A 316 19.33 -6.74 -23.54
CA ALA A 316 20.51 -7.16 -22.81
C ALA A 316 21.10 -5.99 -22.00
N ALA A 317 21.33 -6.29 -20.72
CA ALA A 317 22.01 -5.57 -19.66
C ALA A 317 23.30 -4.79 -20.04
N TYR A 318 23.23 -3.83 -20.95
CA TYR A 318 24.34 -2.94 -21.31
C TYR A 318 24.00 -1.47 -21.04
N SER A 319 25.00 -0.80 -20.47
CA SER A 319 25.03 0.63 -20.12
C SER A 319 24.75 1.52 -21.33
N PHE A 320 24.19 2.71 -21.07
CA PHE A 320 23.93 3.74 -22.07
C PHE A 320 25.14 4.03 -22.97
N HIS A 321 24.97 3.99 -24.29
CA HIS A 321 26.01 4.33 -25.25
C HIS A 321 26.03 5.85 -25.49
N ASN A 322 27.13 6.50 -25.13
CA ASN A 322 27.25 7.96 -25.12
C ASN A 322 27.73 8.56 -26.46
N GLY A 323 27.87 7.75 -27.51
CA GLY A 323 28.29 8.18 -28.84
C GLY A 323 27.65 7.35 -29.95
N ILE A 324 28.21 7.43 -31.14
CA ILE A 324 27.89 6.53 -32.26
C ILE A 324 29.14 5.79 -32.69
N ASP A 325 28.98 4.53 -33.09
CA ASP A 325 30.07 3.71 -33.58
C ASP A 325 29.99 3.59 -35.10
N LEU A 326 31.07 3.95 -35.77
CA LEU A 326 31.18 3.99 -37.23
C LEU A 326 32.27 3.04 -37.70
N SER A 327 31.95 2.10 -38.59
CA SER A 327 32.94 1.19 -39.15
C SER A 327 33.20 1.48 -40.62
N ALA A 328 34.44 1.85 -40.94
CA ALA A 328 34.98 2.03 -42.29
C ALA A 328 36.17 1.10 -42.62
N GLY A 329 36.47 0.13 -41.74
CA GLY A 329 37.64 -0.75 -41.84
C GLY A 329 38.90 -0.20 -41.15
N TYR A 330 39.82 -1.10 -40.80
CA TYR A 330 41.07 -0.75 -40.13
C TYR A 330 41.94 0.13 -41.03
N GLY A 331 42.39 1.28 -40.52
CA GLY A 331 43.22 2.22 -41.27
C GLY A 331 42.42 3.27 -42.03
N ALA A 332 41.09 3.28 -41.93
CA ALA A 332 40.30 4.34 -42.54
C ALA A 332 40.67 5.71 -41.92
N PRO A 333 40.87 6.77 -42.72
CA PRO A 333 41.27 8.08 -42.22
C PRO A 333 40.12 8.74 -41.45
N ILE A 334 40.38 9.10 -40.20
CA ILE A 334 39.47 9.84 -39.32
C ILE A 334 39.72 11.33 -39.51
N ARG A 335 38.63 12.08 -39.69
CA ARG A 335 38.65 13.52 -39.98
C ARG A 335 38.00 14.33 -38.86
N ALA A 336 38.54 15.52 -38.61
CA ALA A 336 37.94 16.47 -37.68
C ALA A 336 36.56 16.92 -38.17
N ALA A 337 35.55 16.80 -37.30
CA ALA A 337 34.16 17.09 -37.61
C ALA A 337 33.86 18.59 -37.79
N ALA A 338 34.68 19.46 -37.20
CA ALA A 338 34.61 20.92 -37.34
C ALA A 338 35.99 21.54 -37.00
N PRO A 339 36.21 22.85 -37.24
CA PRO A 339 37.45 23.50 -36.85
C PRO A 339 37.57 23.55 -35.33
N GLY A 340 38.78 23.38 -34.79
CA GLY A 340 38.96 23.41 -33.35
C GLY A 340 40.40 23.21 -32.93
N THR A 341 40.61 23.10 -31.62
CA THR A 341 41.91 22.82 -31.03
C THR A 341 41.90 21.40 -30.48
N VAL A 342 42.90 20.59 -30.82
CA VAL A 342 43.07 19.28 -30.18
C VAL A 342 43.49 19.53 -28.72
N VAL A 343 42.60 19.18 -27.79
CA VAL A 343 42.81 19.36 -26.35
C VAL A 343 43.18 18.05 -25.65
N THR A 344 43.08 16.93 -26.36
CA THR A 344 43.49 15.62 -25.86
C THR A 344 43.97 14.77 -27.02
N ASP A 345 45.10 14.11 -26.82
CA ASP A 345 45.65 13.04 -27.66
C ASP A 345 46.29 12.02 -26.71
N SER A 346 45.58 10.93 -26.43
CA SER A 346 45.90 10.08 -25.27
C SER A 346 45.46 8.62 -25.44
N TRP A 347 45.77 7.81 -24.44
CA TRP A 347 45.52 6.37 -24.39
C TRP A 347 44.66 6.00 -23.17
N MET A 348 43.58 5.25 -23.40
CA MET A 348 42.65 4.75 -22.38
C MET A 348 42.41 3.24 -22.53
N PRO A 349 43.13 2.38 -21.79
CA PRO A 349 43.17 0.93 -22.06
C PRO A 349 41.84 0.19 -21.82
N ASN A 350 41.00 0.66 -20.90
CA ASN A 350 39.69 0.06 -20.58
C ASN A 350 38.51 0.95 -21.03
N GLY A 351 38.73 1.76 -22.06
CA GLY A 351 37.75 2.70 -22.61
C GLY A 351 38.07 2.99 -24.07
N TYR A 352 38.27 4.25 -24.43
CA TYR A 352 38.42 4.66 -25.82
C TYR A 352 39.73 4.26 -26.52
N GLY A 353 40.64 3.51 -25.91
CA GLY A 353 41.92 3.16 -26.56
C GLY A 353 42.73 4.41 -26.89
N HIS A 354 43.36 4.48 -28.07
CA HIS A 354 43.90 5.73 -28.56
C HIS A 354 42.73 6.65 -28.94
N TYR A 355 42.73 7.85 -28.37
CA TYR A 355 41.64 8.80 -28.59
C TYR A 355 42.11 10.23 -28.63
N LYS A 356 41.36 11.04 -29.38
CA LYS A 356 41.52 12.49 -29.42
C LYS A 356 40.25 13.20 -29.02
N VAL A 357 40.41 14.38 -28.42
CA VAL A 357 39.31 15.31 -28.16
C VAL A 357 39.62 16.64 -28.82
N VAL A 358 38.68 17.15 -29.60
CA VAL A 358 38.77 18.45 -30.27
C VAL A 358 37.76 19.40 -29.65
N ASN A 359 38.23 20.53 -29.15
CA ASN A 359 37.38 21.63 -28.67
C ASN A 359 37.05 22.58 -29.81
N HIS A 360 35.77 22.75 -30.08
CA HIS A 360 35.25 23.59 -31.18
C HIS A 360 34.79 24.97 -30.71
N GLY A 361 34.91 25.28 -29.41
CA GLY A 361 34.35 26.49 -28.81
C GLY A 361 32.84 26.39 -28.59
N ASN A 362 32.25 27.43 -27.99
CA ASN A 362 30.81 27.51 -27.68
C ASN A 362 30.26 26.29 -26.92
N GLY A 363 31.10 25.66 -26.09
CA GLY A 363 30.76 24.48 -25.30
C GLY A 363 30.71 23.16 -26.08
N TYR A 364 31.09 23.15 -27.36
CA TYR A 364 31.13 21.92 -28.15
C TYR A 364 32.51 21.25 -28.13
N MET A 365 32.51 19.94 -27.91
CA MET A 365 33.70 19.10 -28.08
C MET A 365 33.34 17.81 -28.83
N THR A 366 34.29 17.26 -29.58
CA THR A 366 34.15 15.94 -30.20
C THR A 366 35.24 15.00 -29.73
N LEU A 367 34.88 13.74 -29.44
CA LEU A 367 35.81 12.67 -29.08
C LEU A 367 35.85 11.63 -30.20
N TYR A 368 37.06 11.21 -30.54
CA TYR A 368 37.38 10.20 -31.55
C TYR A 368 38.11 9.06 -30.86
N GLY A 369 37.45 7.93 -30.65
CA GLY A 369 37.97 6.77 -29.92
C GLY A 369 38.31 5.57 -30.81
N HIS A 370 38.96 4.60 -30.20
CA HIS A 370 39.43 3.33 -30.77
C HIS A 370 40.36 3.50 -31.96
N MET A 371 41.14 4.60 -31.97
CA MET A 371 42.08 4.93 -33.03
C MET A 371 43.26 3.94 -33.04
N GLN A 372 44.01 3.94 -34.14
CA GLN A 372 45.31 3.26 -34.21
C GLN A 372 46.34 3.94 -33.29
N GLN A 373 47.42 3.20 -33.01
CA GLN A 373 48.60 3.71 -32.31
C GLN A 373 49.35 4.74 -33.14
#